data_AF-A0A924YJE5-F1
#
_entry.id   AF-A0A924YJE5-F1
#
_cell.length_a   1.000
_cell.length_b   1.000
_cell.length_c   1.000
_cell.angle_alpha   90.00
_cell.angle_beta   90.00
_cell.angle_gamma   90.00
#
_symmetry.space_group_name_H-M   'P 1'
#
loop_
_entity.id
_entity.type
_entity.pdbx_description
1 polymer ?
#
loop_
_entity_poly.entity_id
_entity_poly.type
_entity_poly.pdbx_seq_one_letter_code
_entity_poly.pdbx_strand_id
1 'polypeptide(L)'
;HDRAALARLSGRHIWSEVTVEQRFHYRTPGLFGLVVRTFRPPAPIEIEDSPHFAGCKSWVNLLTTLSTADLQPVLDDSTFEQQRRQICELIAGE
;
A
#
# COMPACT_ATOMS: atom_id res chain seq x y z
N HIS A 1 4.84 -0.99 -19.14
CA HIS A 1 6.18 -0.78 -19.73
C HIS A 1 6.48 0.68 -20.07
N ASP A 2 5.48 1.56 -20.14
CA ASP A 2 5.73 2.99 -20.30
C ASP A 2 6.07 3.66 -18.96
N ARG A 3 7.27 4.24 -18.88
CA ARG A 3 7.70 5.03 -17.72
C ARG A 3 6.86 6.29 -17.60
N ALA A 4 6.53 6.97 -18.70
CA ALA A 4 5.79 8.22 -18.68
C ALA A 4 4.43 8.06 -17.99
N ALA A 5 3.76 6.94 -18.21
CA ALA A 5 2.52 6.57 -17.50
C ALA A 5 2.66 6.58 -15.96
N LEU A 6 3.84 6.31 -15.38
CA LEU A 6 4.03 6.35 -13.92
C LEU A 6 3.90 7.76 -13.34
N ALA A 7 4.23 8.81 -14.09
CA ALA A 7 4.01 10.18 -13.60
C ALA A 7 2.51 10.47 -13.36
N ARG A 8 1.61 9.79 -14.09
CA ARG A 8 0.15 9.92 -13.90
C ARG A 8 -0.31 9.40 -12.53
N LEU A 9 0.49 8.57 -11.87
CA LEU A 9 0.23 8.06 -10.52
C LEU A 9 0.86 8.92 -9.41
N SER A 10 1.49 10.05 -9.73
CA SER A 10 2.04 10.94 -8.71
C SER A 10 0.94 11.40 -7.74
N GLY A 11 1.25 11.36 -6.44
CA GLY A 11 0.28 11.63 -5.38
C GLY A 11 -0.74 10.52 -5.11
N ARG A 12 -0.71 9.40 -5.87
CA ARG A 12 -1.57 8.22 -5.65
C ARG A 12 -0.82 7.03 -5.01
N HIS A 13 0.48 7.20 -4.72
CA HIS A 13 1.32 6.20 -4.06
C HIS A 13 2.26 6.85 -3.04
N ILE A 14 2.83 6.03 -2.15
CA ILE A 14 3.69 6.49 -1.05
C ILE A 14 5.18 6.67 -1.43
N TRP A 15 5.59 6.24 -2.62
CA TRP A 15 7.00 6.30 -3.04
C TRP A 15 7.40 7.69 -3.54
N SER A 16 8.66 8.06 -3.30
CA SER A 16 9.29 9.22 -3.93
C SER A 16 9.53 8.97 -5.42
N GLU A 17 9.70 10.03 -6.21
CA GLU A 17 10.03 9.91 -7.64
C GLU A 17 11.34 9.13 -7.85
N VAL A 18 12.37 9.39 -7.04
CA VAL A 18 13.66 8.67 -7.10
C VAL A 18 13.46 7.18 -6.83
N THR A 19 12.62 6.82 -5.85
CA THR A 19 12.31 5.41 -5.57
C THR A 19 11.58 4.75 -6.74
N VAL A 20 10.59 5.43 -7.34
CA VAL A 20 9.86 4.92 -8.51
C VAL A 20 10.82 4.64 -9.65
N GLU A 21 11.73 5.58 -9.95
CA GLU A 21 12.73 5.45 -11.02
C GLU A 21 13.67 4.26 -10.79
N GLN A 22 14.26 4.17 -9.60
CA GLN A 22 15.16 3.07 -9.25
C GLN A 22 14.47 1.71 -9.32
N ARG A 23 13.22 1.62 -8.86
CA ARG A 23 12.45 0.36 -8.87
C ARG A 23 12.01 0.00 -10.28
N PHE A 24 11.65 0.97 -11.11
CA PHE A 24 11.31 0.73 -12.51
C PHE A 24 12.48 0.11 -13.27
N HIS A 25 13.71 0.59 -13.06
CA HIS A 25 14.90 0.08 -13.75
C HIS A 25 15.54 -1.17 -13.09
N TYR A 26 14.97 -1.69 -12.00
CA TYR A 26 15.58 -2.81 -11.27
C TYR A 26 15.38 -4.14 -12.03
N ARG A 27 16.49 -4.72 -12.51
CA ARG A 27 16.58 -5.97 -13.30
C ARG A 27 15.89 -5.91 -14.66
N THR A 28 14.59 -5.67 -14.70
CA THR A 28 13.79 -5.58 -15.92
C THR A 28 12.86 -4.37 -15.83
N PRO A 29 12.88 -3.46 -16.83
CA PRO A 29 12.02 -2.29 -16.86
C PRO A 29 10.53 -2.57 -16.66
N GLY A 30 9.97 -2.12 -15.54
CA GLY A 30 8.55 -2.26 -15.24
C GLY A 30 8.24 -2.16 -13.74
N LEU A 31 6.97 -1.92 -13.43
CA LEU A 31 6.42 -1.95 -12.08
C LEU A 31 5.05 -2.60 -12.08
N PHE A 32 4.75 -3.32 -11.01
CA PHE A 32 3.39 -3.80 -10.70
C PHE A 32 2.84 -2.94 -9.56
N GLY A 33 1.60 -2.45 -9.73
CA GLY A 33 0.88 -1.72 -8.71
C GLY A 33 -0.24 -2.56 -8.12
N LEU A 34 -0.47 -2.42 -6.81
CA LEU A 34 -1.62 -3.00 -6.13
C LEU A 34 -2.45 -1.88 -5.51
N VAL A 35 -3.74 -1.82 -5.86
CA VAL A 35 -4.69 -0.95 -5.16
C VAL A 35 -5.22 -1.74 -3.96
N VAL A 36 -4.93 -1.24 -2.76
CA VAL A 36 -5.32 -1.89 -1.51
C VAL A 36 -6.46 -1.15 -0.85
N ARG A 37 -7.41 -1.90 -0.27
CA ARG A 37 -8.42 -1.35 0.61
C ARG A 37 -7.93 -1.39 2.05
N THR A 38 -7.91 -0.23 2.71
CA THR A 38 -7.44 -0.11 4.10
C THR A 38 -8.61 0.05 5.06
N PHE A 39 -8.42 -0.50 6.26
CA PHE A 39 -9.38 -0.46 7.34
C PHE A 39 -8.69 0.00 8.62
N ARG A 40 -9.45 0.63 9.50
CA ARG A 40 -8.98 1.13 10.79
C ARG A 40 -9.79 0.52 11.94
N PRO A 41 -9.16 0.15 13.06
CA PRO A 41 -9.89 -0.21 14.25
C PRO A 41 -10.60 1.02 14.86
N PRO A 42 -11.66 0.82 15.65
CA PRO A 42 -12.36 1.91 16.33
C PRO A 42 -11.50 2.61 17.39
N ALA A 43 -10.49 1.93 17.91
CA ALA A 43 -9.51 2.45 18.86
C ALA A 43 -8.09 1.94 18.53
N PRO A 44 -7.03 2.65 18.95
CA PRO A 44 -5.66 2.14 18.86
C PRO A 44 -5.51 0.78 19.53
N ILE A 45 -4.69 -0.08 18.93
CA ILE A 45 -4.32 -1.38 19.50
C ILE A 45 -2.94 -1.21 20.12
N GLU A 46 -2.85 -1.39 21.44
CA GLU A 46 -1.57 -1.41 22.14
C GLU A 46 -0.92 -2.79 22.03
N ILE A 47 0.37 -2.80 21.69
CA ILE A 47 1.19 -4.02 21.61
C ILE A 47 2.32 -3.84 22.61
N GLU A 48 2.39 -4.74 23.59
CA GLU A 48 3.49 -4.73 24.56
C GLU A 48 4.82 -4.97 23.87
N ASP A 49 5.82 -4.15 24.18
CA ASP A 49 7.17 -4.35 23.67
C ASP A 49 7.76 -5.66 24.20
N SER A 50 8.58 -6.32 23.38
CA SER A 50 9.13 -7.63 23.69
C SER A 50 10.47 -7.83 22.99
N PRO A 51 11.45 -8.51 23.63
CA PRO A 51 12.66 -8.97 22.95
C PRO A 51 12.39 -9.82 21.70
N HIS A 52 11.18 -10.39 21.56
CA HIS A 52 10.76 -11.06 20.33
C HIS A 52 10.78 -10.13 19.11
N PHE A 53 10.46 -8.84 19.27
CA PHE A 53 10.44 -7.87 18.19
C PHE A 53 11.81 -7.27 17.88
N ALA A 54 12.80 -7.48 18.76
CA ALA A 54 14.12 -6.90 18.61
C ALA A 54 14.97 -7.55 17.49
N GLY A 55 15.94 -6.78 16.99
CA GLY A 55 16.94 -7.20 16.00
C GLY A 55 16.51 -6.99 14.54
N CYS A 56 17.40 -7.35 13.61
CA CYS A 56 17.15 -7.24 12.17
C CYS A 56 16.27 -8.38 11.67
N LYS A 57 14.96 -8.28 11.90
CA LYS A 57 13.97 -9.25 11.41
C LYS A 57 13.13 -8.60 10.30
N SER A 58 13.05 -9.25 9.15
CA SER A 58 12.21 -8.80 8.03
C SER A 58 10.71 -8.99 8.31
N TRP A 59 10.37 -9.93 9.20
CA TRP A 59 9.01 -10.21 9.64
C TRP A 59 9.02 -10.79 11.06
N VAL A 60 8.01 -10.44 11.84
CA VAL A 60 7.78 -10.96 13.19
C VAL A 60 6.32 -11.34 13.33
N ASN A 61 6.03 -12.40 14.07
CA ASN A 61 4.66 -12.73 14.42
C ASN A 61 4.27 -11.89 15.63
N LEU A 62 3.05 -11.36 15.62
CA LEU A 62 2.50 -10.74 16.83
C LEU A 62 2.30 -11.82 17.89
N LEU A 63 2.66 -11.50 19.14
CA LEU A 63 2.52 -12.42 20.26
C LEU A 63 1.05 -12.70 20.62
N THR A 64 0.15 -11.82 20.18
CA THR A 64 -1.29 -11.96 20.33
C THR A 64 -1.96 -11.75 18.97
N THR A 65 -2.95 -12.59 18.67
CA THR A 65 -3.77 -12.43 17.48
C THR A 65 -4.61 -11.17 17.60
N LEU A 66 -4.51 -10.28 16.63
CA LEU A 66 -5.38 -9.12 16.52
C LEU A 66 -6.66 -9.49 15.78
N SER A 67 -7.80 -9.16 16.35
CA SER A 67 -9.09 -9.32 15.68
C SER A 67 -9.20 -8.34 14.53
N THR A 68 -9.74 -8.82 13.40
CA THR A 68 -10.19 -7.97 12.29
C THR A 68 -11.69 -7.69 12.35
N ALA A 69 -12.37 -8.13 13.42
CA ALA A 69 -13.76 -7.76 13.68
C ALA A 69 -13.87 -6.25 13.90
N ASP A 70 -15.01 -5.69 13.50
CA ASP A 70 -15.38 -4.28 13.69
C ASP A 70 -14.45 -3.24 13.05
N LEU A 71 -13.49 -3.68 12.23
CA LEU A 71 -12.66 -2.78 11.44
C LEU A 71 -13.54 -1.97 10.48
N GLN A 72 -13.35 -0.65 10.51
CA GLN A 72 -14.09 0.27 9.67
C GLN A 72 -13.26 0.61 8.43
N PRO A 73 -13.85 0.59 7.23
CA PRO A 73 -13.12 0.99 6.04
C PRO A 73 -12.75 2.48 6.16
N VAL A 74 -11.52 2.82 5.77
CA VAL A 74 -11.03 4.22 5.86
C VAL A 74 -11.79 5.11 4.87
N LEU A 75 -12.11 4.56 3.70
CA LEU A 75 -12.99 5.16 2.70
C LEU A 75 -14.24 4.30 2.56
N ASP A 76 -15.40 4.94 2.42
CA ASP A 76 -16.63 4.23 2.06
C ASP A 76 -16.51 3.53 0.70
N ASP A 77 -17.43 2.58 0.43
CA ASP A 77 -17.41 1.75 -0.78
C ASP A 77 -17.42 2.58 -2.07
N SER A 78 -18.21 3.64 -2.11
CA SER A 78 -18.39 4.46 -3.31
C SER A 78 -17.13 5.27 -3.62
N THR A 79 -16.54 5.88 -2.59
CA THR A 79 -15.31 6.66 -2.69
C THR A 79 -14.13 5.77 -3.06
N PHE A 80 -14.02 4.60 -2.43
CA PHE A 80 -12.97 3.62 -2.77
C PHE A 80 -13.07 3.17 -4.23
N GLU A 81 -14.27 2.78 -4.67
CA GLU A 81 -14.47 2.28 -6.04
C GLU A 81 -14.26 3.39 -7.09
N GLN A 82 -14.63 4.63 -6.79
CA GLN A 82 -14.32 5.77 -7.63
C GLN A 82 -12.80 5.96 -7.77
N GLN A 83 -12.05 5.97 -6.66
CA GLN A 83 -10.60 6.14 -6.71
C GLN A 83 -9.90 4.96 -7.41
N ARG A 84 -10.36 3.73 -7.15
CA ARG A 84 -9.84 2.53 -7.81
C ARG A 84 -10.01 2.62 -9.33
N ARG A 85 -11.21 3.00 -9.82
CA ARG A 85 -11.46 3.20 -11.26
C ARG A 85 -10.56 4.28 -11.84
N GLN A 86 -10.45 5.44 -11.19
CA GLN A 86 -9.54 6.50 -11.63
C GLN A 86 -8.09 6.02 -11.74
N ILE A 87 -7.58 5.29 -10.75
CA ILE A 87 -6.22 4.75 -10.77
C ILE A 87 -6.07 3.76 -11.93
N CYS A 88 -7.03 2.86 -12.14
CA CYS A 88 -7.02 1.91 -13.24
C CYS A 88 -7.06 2.62 -14.61
N GLU A 89 -7.90 3.63 -14.81
CA GLU A 89 -7.95 4.45 -16.03
C GLU A 89 -6.64 5.22 -16.28
N LEU A 90 -5.96 5.64 -15.21
CA LEU A 90 -4.66 6.30 -15.29
C LEU A 90 -3.51 5.38 -15.74
N ILE A 91 -3.67 4.06 -15.63
CA ILE A 91 -2.61 3.09 -16.01
C ILE A 91 -2.99 2.22 -17.20
N ALA A 92 -4.29 2.04 -17.47
CA ALA A 92 -4.82 1.31 -18.61
C ALA A 92 -4.70 2.12 -19.91
N GLY A 93 -3.53 2.74 -20.16
CA GLY A 93 -3.28 3.50 -21.39
C GLY A 93 -3.70 2.72 -22.65
N GLU A 94 -4.12 3.46 -23.67
CA GLU A 94 -4.29 2.94 -25.05
C GLU A 94 -3.09 2.08 -25.49
#